data_AF-A0A5A5T9M5-F1
#
_entry.id   AF-A0A5A5T9M5-F1
#
_cell.length_a   1.000
_cell.length_b   1.000
_cell.length_c   1.000
_cell.angle_alpha   90.00
_cell.angle_beta   90.00
_cell.angle_gamma   90.00
#
_symmetry.space_group_name_H-M   'P 1'
#
loop_
_entity.id
_entity.type
_entity.pdbx_description
1 polymer ?
#
loop_
_entity_poly.entity_id
_entity_poly.type
_entity_poly.pdbx_seq_one_letter_code
_entity_poly.pdbx_strand_id
1 'polypeptide(L)'
;MSDMLRLTTTFRKQKIDLSIDERTQLNVIIDLLIPSDQDFPPPSSLHLIDELLLHLLPRTGRKSTLMLSEKRLRTALIELNLSAGGNFCLASTEKQQSLLRHLEYRDPAFFQALWTLVNHSYYAILAQRWQHSQLA
;
A
#
# COMPACT_ATOMS: atom_id res chain seq x y z
N MET A 1 -38.02 16.41 29.83
CA MET A 1 -37.46 15.04 29.88
C MET A 1 -36.86 14.80 28.52
N SER A 2 -35.54 14.79 28.45
CA SER A 2 -34.77 15.02 27.23
C SER A 2 -34.64 13.74 26.41
N ASP A 3 -35.05 13.81 25.14
CA ASP A 3 -34.86 12.78 24.13
C ASP A 3 -33.37 12.42 24.00
N MET A 4 -33.05 11.17 24.33
CA MET A 4 -31.75 10.56 24.08
C MET A 4 -31.55 10.41 22.57
N LEU A 5 -30.84 11.35 21.96
CA LEU A 5 -30.30 11.21 20.61
C LEU A 5 -29.34 10.01 20.58
N ARG A 6 -29.84 8.88 20.09
CA ARG A 6 -29.06 7.73 19.61
C ARG A 6 -28.19 8.17 18.43
N LEU A 7 -27.02 8.72 18.73
CA LEU A 7 -25.93 8.88 17.76
C LEU A 7 -25.20 7.55 17.61
N THR A 8 -25.82 6.59 16.92
CA THR A 8 -25.06 5.51 16.27
C THR A 8 -24.41 6.11 15.02
N THR A 9 -23.30 6.82 15.20
CA THR A 9 -22.43 7.19 14.09
C THR A 9 -21.74 5.93 13.61
N THR A 10 -22.37 5.24 12.67
CA THR A 10 -21.70 4.26 11.82
C THR A 10 -20.65 5.02 11.00
N PHE A 11 -19.47 5.24 11.58
CA PHE A 11 -18.27 5.62 10.85
C PHE A 11 -17.89 4.44 9.95
N ARG A 12 -18.61 4.27 8.84
CA ARG A 12 -18.14 3.50 7.70
C ARG A 12 -16.85 4.17 7.26
N LYS A 13 -15.72 3.57 7.61
CA LYS A 13 -14.42 3.92 7.05
C LYS A 13 -14.59 4.03 5.54
N GLN A 14 -14.44 5.23 4.96
CA GLN A 14 -14.34 5.37 3.52
C GLN A 14 -13.07 4.62 3.11
N LYS A 15 -13.22 3.57 2.30
CA LYS A 15 -12.08 2.90 1.68
C LYS A 15 -11.32 3.98 0.89
N ILE A 16 -10.01 4.06 1.06
CA ILE A 16 -9.21 4.94 0.19
C ILE A 16 -9.45 4.46 -1.24
N ASP A 17 -10.03 5.33 -2.06
CA ASP A 17 -10.35 5.00 -3.44
C ASP A 17 -9.17 5.41 -4.31
N LEU A 18 -8.39 4.43 -4.77
CA LEU A 18 -7.33 4.69 -5.75
C LEU A 18 -7.92 4.60 -7.14
N SER A 19 -7.53 5.53 -8.02
CA SER A 19 -7.76 5.38 -9.45
C SER A 19 -7.10 4.09 -9.98
N ILE A 20 -7.58 3.62 -11.13
CA ILE A 20 -7.04 2.41 -11.79
C ILE A 20 -5.53 2.55 -12.03
N ASP A 21 -5.09 3.75 -12.43
CA ASP A 21 -3.68 4.03 -12.70
C ASP A 21 -2.84 4.03 -11.41
N GLU A 22 -3.33 4.67 -10.34
CA GLU A 22 -2.66 4.65 -9.03
C GLU A 22 -2.56 3.23 -8.48
N ARG A 23 -3.61 2.42 -8.65
CA ARG A 23 -3.62 1.01 -8.23
C ARG A 23 -2.62 0.19 -9.02
N THR A 24 -2.56 0.39 -10.33
CA THR A 24 -1.62 -0.30 -11.21
C THR A 24 -0.18 0.07 -10.87
N GLN A 25 0.08 1.36 -10.68
CA GLN A 25 1.39 1.85 -10.26
C GLN A 25 1.80 1.28 -8.90
N LEU A 26 0.88 1.24 -7.93
CA LEU A 26 1.16 0.66 -6.63
C LEU A 26 1.45 -0.84 -6.73
N ASN A 27 0.74 -1.60 -7.58
CA ASN A 27 1.05 -3.01 -7.83
C ASN A 27 2.48 -3.18 -8.36
N VAL A 28 2.89 -2.38 -9.34
CA VAL A 28 4.27 -2.42 -9.88
C VAL A 28 5.28 -2.10 -8.79
N ILE A 29 5.01 -1.11 -7.92
CA ILE A 29 5.89 -0.81 -6.78
C ILE A 29 5.98 -2.00 -5.84
N ILE A 30 4.86 -2.63 -5.47
CA ILE A 30 4.84 -3.79 -4.58
C ILE A 30 5.67 -4.94 -5.17
N ASP A 31 5.50 -5.25 -6.45
CA ASP A 31 6.25 -6.31 -7.13
C ASP A 31 7.74 -6.00 -7.24
N LEU A 32 8.12 -4.72 -7.33
CA LEU A 32 9.52 -4.29 -7.30
C LEU A 32 10.12 -4.38 -5.88
N LEU A 33 9.31 -4.19 -4.84
CA LEU A 33 9.77 -4.28 -3.45
C LEU A 33 9.88 -5.74 -3.00
N ILE A 34 8.94 -6.60 -3.40
CA ILE A 34 8.99 -8.03 -3.11
C ILE A 34 9.02 -8.77 -4.45
N PRO A 35 10.19 -9.08 -5.01
CA PRO A 35 10.24 -9.88 -6.22
C PRO A 35 9.63 -11.26 -5.96
N SER A 36 8.88 -11.78 -6.94
CA SER A 36 8.43 -13.18 -6.89
C SER A 36 9.63 -14.10 -6.99
N ASP A 37 9.83 -14.96 -6.00
CA ASP A 37 10.71 -16.12 -6.11
C ASP A 37 9.93 -17.33 -6.64
N GLN A 38 10.64 -18.32 -7.19
CA GLN A 38 10.07 -19.50 -7.88
C GLN A 38 8.99 -20.25 -7.06
N ASP A 39 9.06 -20.16 -5.73
CA ASP A 39 8.16 -20.84 -4.81
C ASP A 39 6.95 -20.00 -4.36
N PHE A 40 6.89 -18.72 -4.72
CA PHE A 40 5.88 -17.80 -4.20
C PHE A 40 5.12 -17.03 -5.28
N PRO A 41 3.80 -16.84 -5.11
CA PRO A 41 3.00 -16.05 -6.03
C PRO A 41 3.48 -14.58 -6.03
N PRO A 42 3.38 -13.87 -7.17
CA PRO A 42 3.69 -12.45 -7.24
C PRO A 42 2.90 -11.66 -6.18
N PRO A 43 3.51 -10.71 -5.46
CA PRO A 43 2.81 -9.95 -4.42
C PRO A 43 1.53 -9.26 -4.91
N SER A 44 1.54 -8.71 -6.13
CA SER A 44 0.36 -8.09 -6.74
C SER A 44 -0.82 -9.07 -6.90
N SER A 45 -0.56 -10.36 -7.08
CA SER A 45 -1.59 -11.41 -7.17
C SER A 45 -2.25 -11.73 -5.81
N LEU A 46 -1.65 -11.28 -4.71
CA LEU A 46 -2.17 -11.46 -3.35
C LEU A 46 -3.16 -10.34 -2.94
N HIS A 47 -3.51 -9.41 -3.85
CA HIS A 47 -4.41 -8.29 -3.58
C HIS A 47 -3.95 -7.41 -2.40
N LEU A 48 -2.63 -7.32 -2.16
CA LEU A 48 -2.04 -6.61 -1.03
C LEU A 48 -2.47 -5.15 -0.93
N ILE A 49 -2.76 -4.51 -2.06
CA ILE A 49 -3.24 -3.12 -2.11
C ILE A 49 -4.44 -2.91 -1.18
N ASP A 50 -5.40 -3.83 -1.17
CA ASP A 50 -6.59 -3.66 -0.35
C ASP A 50 -6.26 -3.67 1.15
N GLU A 51 -5.29 -4.48 1.58
CA GLU A 51 -4.77 -4.44 2.94
C GLU A 51 -3.97 -3.17 3.23
N LEU A 52 -3.08 -2.75 2.33
CA LEU A 52 -2.30 -1.51 2.48
C LEU A 52 -3.21 -0.31 2.70
N LEU A 53 -4.26 -0.20 1.88
CA LEU A 53 -5.25 0.88 1.95
C LEU A 53 -6.07 0.82 3.24
N LEU A 54 -6.37 -0.39 3.75
CA LEU A 54 -7.03 -0.54 5.06
C LEU A 54 -6.15 -0.03 6.22
N HIS A 55 -4.83 -0.24 6.14
CA HIS A 55 -3.87 0.18 7.15
C HIS A 55 -3.59 1.69 7.14
N LEU A 56 -3.76 2.34 5.99
CA LEU A 56 -3.65 3.79 5.83
C LEU A 56 -4.81 4.57 6.46
N LEU A 57 -5.92 3.90 6.77
CA LEU A 57 -7.08 4.55 7.38
C LEU A 57 -6.82 4.84 8.86
N PRO A 58 -7.05 6.08 9.32
CA PRO A 58 -6.88 6.40 10.74
C PRO A 58 -7.77 5.50 11.58
N ARG A 59 -7.19 4.78 12.55
CA ARG A 59 -7.96 4.12 13.59
C ARG A 59 -8.66 5.21 14.40
N THR A 60 -9.99 5.16 14.43
CA THR A 60 -10.87 6.10 15.14
C THR A 60 -10.26 6.50 16.48
N GLY A 61 -9.99 7.80 16.67
CA GLY A 61 -9.56 8.37 17.94
C GLY A 61 -8.06 8.63 18.12
N ARG A 62 -7.17 8.21 17.20
CA ARG A 62 -5.74 8.56 17.27
C ARG A 62 -5.32 9.44 16.09
N LYS A 63 -5.08 10.73 16.37
CA LYS A 63 -4.37 11.67 15.48
C LYS A 63 -2.85 11.39 15.49
N SER A 64 -2.42 10.14 15.41
CA SER A 64 -1.00 9.88 15.15
C SER A 64 -0.76 10.23 13.68
N THR A 65 0.20 11.12 13.42
CA THR A 65 0.72 11.36 12.08
C THR A 65 1.22 10.02 11.54
N LEU A 66 0.41 9.33 10.75
CA LEU A 66 0.81 8.05 10.17
C LEU A 66 1.98 8.34 9.22
N MET A 67 3.10 7.65 9.42
CA MET A 67 4.25 7.77 8.52
C MET A 67 3.86 7.42 7.08
N LEU A 68 2.84 6.58 6.90
CA LEU A 68 2.16 6.34 5.64
C LEU A 68 0.75 6.94 5.71
N SER A 69 0.42 7.89 4.84
CA SER A 69 -0.93 8.46 4.71
C SER A 69 -1.36 8.48 3.26
N GLU A 70 -2.68 8.49 2.99
CA GLU A 70 -3.23 8.59 1.64
C GLU A 70 -2.59 9.75 0.85
N LYS A 71 -2.51 10.93 1.47
CA LYS A 71 -1.92 12.11 0.85
C LYS A 71 -0.46 11.88 0.46
N ARG A 72 0.35 11.33 1.37
CA ARG A 72 1.78 11.05 1.09
C ARG A 72 1.93 9.99 0.00
N LEU A 73 1.11 8.95 0.03
CA LEU A 73 1.09 7.91 -0.99
C LEU A 73 0.77 8.49 -2.36
N ARG A 74 -0.33 9.24 -2.50
CA ARG A 74 -0.69 9.87 -3.78
C ARG A 74 0.38 10.83 -4.28
N THR A 75 0.97 11.64 -3.40
CA THR A 75 2.08 12.52 -3.76
C THR A 75 3.27 11.72 -4.29
N ALA A 76 3.68 10.64 -3.62
CA ALA A 76 4.76 9.80 -4.09
C ALA A 76 4.46 9.14 -5.46
N LEU A 77 3.23 8.66 -5.67
CA LEU A 77 2.80 8.08 -6.95
C LEU A 77 2.88 9.11 -8.09
N ILE A 78 2.36 10.32 -7.86
CA ILE A 78 2.44 11.43 -8.83
C ILE A 78 3.89 11.79 -9.14
N GLU A 79 4.74 11.93 -8.12
CA GLU A 79 6.14 12.27 -8.30
C GLU A 79 6.93 11.20 -9.06
N LEU A 80 6.64 9.91 -8.82
CA LEU A 80 7.21 8.81 -9.57
C LEU A 80 6.79 8.83 -11.04
N ASN A 81 5.53 9.15 -11.34
CA ASN A 81 5.06 9.31 -12.72
C ASN A 81 5.76 10.48 -13.41
N LEU A 82 5.84 11.63 -12.75
CA LEU A 82 6.54 12.81 -13.28
C LEU A 82 8.01 12.51 -13.55
N SER A 83 8.70 11.87 -12.60
CA SER A 83 10.12 11.50 -12.72
C SER A 83 10.37 10.43 -13.79
N ALA A 84 9.36 9.60 -14.08
CA ALA A 84 9.41 8.62 -15.16
C ALA A 84 9.21 9.23 -16.56
N GLY A 85 8.71 10.47 -16.66
CA GLY A 85 8.34 11.10 -17.93
C GLY A 85 6.86 10.95 -18.28
N GLY A 86 6.00 10.71 -17.28
CA GLY A 86 4.54 10.68 -17.40
C GLY A 86 3.91 9.39 -16.89
N ASN A 87 4.55 8.23 -17.11
CA ASN A 87 4.02 6.95 -16.65
C ASN A 87 5.15 6.07 -16.11
N PHE A 88 5.13 5.86 -14.79
CA PHE A 88 6.10 5.01 -14.09
C PHE A 88 6.06 3.56 -14.57
N CYS A 89 4.88 3.02 -14.84
CA CYS A 89 4.69 1.62 -15.23
C CYS A 89 5.28 1.32 -16.62
N LEU A 90 5.37 2.33 -17.51
CA LEU A 90 5.95 2.19 -18.85
C LEU A 90 7.47 2.39 -18.89
N ALA A 91 8.08 2.87 -17.80
CA ALA A 91 9.51 2.99 -17.71
C ALA A 91 10.18 1.60 -17.65
N SER A 92 11.40 1.48 -18.19
CA SER A 92 12.22 0.28 -18.03
C SER A 92 12.40 -0.08 -16.55
N THR A 93 12.49 -1.36 -16.22
CA THR A 93 12.70 -1.86 -14.84
C THR A 93 13.87 -1.19 -14.13
N GLU A 94 14.99 -0.98 -14.83
CA GLU A 94 16.18 -0.28 -14.29
C GLU A 94 15.85 1.15 -13.84
N LYS A 95 15.10 1.88 -14.68
CA LYS A 95 14.62 3.23 -14.36
C LYS A 95 13.63 3.20 -13.21
N GLN A 96 12.69 2.25 -13.17
CA GLN A 96 11.74 2.11 -12.05
C GLN A 96 12.47 1.87 -10.73
N GLN A 97 13.45 0.95 -10.69
CA GLN A 97 14.27 0.68 -9.52
C GLN A 97 15.13 1.88 -9.11
N SER A 98 15.69 2.60 -10.09
CA SER A 98 16.43 3.84 -9.83
C SER A 98 15.53 4.89 -9.18
N LEU A 99 14.31 5.09 -9.70
CA LEU A 99 13.35 6.03 -9.14
C LEU A 99 12.89 5.64 -7.73
N LEU A 100 12.70 4.35 -7.45
CA LEU A 100 12.42 3.87 -6.10
C LEU A 100 13.58 4.12 -5.13
N ARG A 101 14.83 3.93 -5.56
CA ARG A 101 16.01 4.29 -4.76
C ARG A 101 16.10 5.79 -4.49
N HIS A 102 15.73 6.63 -5.46
CA HIS A 102 15.65 8.08 -5.25
C HIS A 102 14.56 8.45 -4.24
N LEU A 103 13.41 7.77 -4.29
CA LEU A 103 12.34 7.94 -3.31
C LEU A 103 12.80 7.54 -1.91
N GLU A 104 13.48 6.41 -1.78
CA GLU A 104 14.09 5.95 -0.52
C GLU A 104 15.07 6.99 0.05
N TYR A 105 15.96 7.54 -0.79
CA TYR A 105 16.92 8.55 -0.37
C TYR A 105 16.24 9.86 0.07
N ARG A 106 15.23 10.30 -0.67
CA ARG A 106 14.53 11.57 -0.41
C ARG A 106 13.62 11.49 0.83
N ASP A 107 12.93 10.39 1.01
CA ASP A 107 11.95 10.20 2.09
C ASP A 107 12.06 8.79 2.71
N PRO A 108 13.13 8.54 3.47
CA PRO A 108 13.41 7.22 4.02
C PRO A 108 12.33 6.75 4.99
N ALA A 109 11.70 7.68 5.72
CA ALA A 109 10.63 7.35 6.65
C ALA A 109 9.36 6.87 5.93
N PHE A 110 8.98 7.51 4.82
CA PHE A 110 7.87 7.04 3.99
C PHE A 110 8.20 5.69 3.36
N PHE A 111 9.38 5.58 2.73
CA PHE A 111 9.79 4.35 2.06
C PHE A 111 9.83 3.17 3.03
N GLN A 112 10.41 3.35 4.22
CA GLN A 112 10.45 2.32 5.25
C GLN A 112 9.05 1.92 5.72
N ALA A 113 8.14 2.88 5.88
CA ALA A 113 6.76 2.59 6.26
C ALA A 113 6.04 1.78 5.16
N LEU A 114 6.23 2.14 3.88
CA LEU A 114 5.66 1.44 2.74
C LEU A 114 6.23 0.02 2.65
N TRP A 115 7.56 -0.12 2.69
CA TRP A 115 8.28 -1.39 2.68
C TRP A 115 7.80 -2.32 3.79
N THR A 116 7.75 -1.81 5.03
CA THR A 116 7.33 -2.60 6.20
C THR A 116 5.90 -3.09 6.04
N LEU A 117 5.01 -2.24 5.54
CA LEU A 117 3.61 -2.59 5.38
C LEU A 117 3.42 -3.63 4.28
N VAL A 118 4.10 -3.46 3.14
CA VAL A 118 4.09 -4.40 2.02
C VAL A 118 4.61 -5.78 2.45
N ASN A 119 5.75 -5.82 3.15
CA ASN A 119 6.32 -7.07 3.68
C ASN A 119 5.40 -7.73 4.70
N HIS A 120 4.87 -6.96 5.65
CA HIS A 120 3.98 -7.51 6.67
C HIS A 120 2.72 -8.11 6.03
N SER A 121 2.05 -7.39 5.11
CA SER A 121 0.87 -7.92 4.41
C SER A 121 1.22 -9.14 3.57
N TYR A 122 2.35 -9.14 2.86
CA TYR A 122 2.79 -10.28 2.05
C TYR A 122 2.95 -11.56 2.89
N TYR A 123 3.74 -11.49 3.96
CA TYR A 123 3.98 -12.65 4.82
C TYR A 123 2.76 -13.04 5.65
N ALA A 124 1.89 -12.09 6.03
CA ALA A 124 0.63 -12.40 6.70
C ALA A 124 -0.31 -13.23 5.81
N ILE A 125 -0.47 -12.84 4.53
CA ILE A 125 -1.29 -13.59 3.58
C ILE A 125 -0.66 -14.95 3.26
N LEU A 126 0.66 -15.02 3.10
CA LEU A 126 1.33 -16.30 2.92
C LEU A 126 1.07 -17.22 4.10
N ALA A 127 1.33 -16.77 5.34
CA ALA A 127 1.12 -17.57 6.55
C ALA A 127 -0.32 -18.12 6.64
N GLN A 128 -1.34 -17.32 6.29
CA GLN A 128 -2.73 -17.77 6.22
C GLN A 128 -2.96 -18.86 5.16
N ARG A 129 -2.30 -18.78 4.00
CA ARG A 129 -2.37 -19.81 2.96
C ARG A 129 -1.71 -21.11 3.40
N TRP A 130 -0.53 -21.04 4.02
CA TRP A 130 0.17 -22.22 4.55
C TRP A 130 -0.63 -22.94 5.63
N GLN A 131 -1.29 -22.19 6.52
CA GLN A 131 -2.19 -22.78 7.54
C GLN A 131 -3.38 -23.51 6.93
N HIS A 132 -4.00 -22.96 5.87
CA HIS A 132 -5.08 -23.65 5.17
C HIS A 132 -4.60 -24.90 4.44
N SER A 133 -3.41 -24.88 3.82
CA SER A 133 -2.85 -26.05 3.12
C SER A 133 -2.42 -27.18 4.07
N GLN A 134 -2.14 -26.89 5.35
CA GLN A 134 -1.82 -27.92 6.36
C GLN A 134 -3.06 -28.52 7.04
N LEU A 135 -4.23 -27.87 6.90
CA LEU A 135 -5.49 -28.31 7.48
C LEU A 135 -6.43 -28.97 6.45
N ALA A 136 -6.02 -29.06 5.19
CA ALA A 136 -6.73 -29.73 4.08
C ALA A 136 -6.05 -31.05 3.72
#